data_AF-A0A447NSW3-F1
#
_entry.id   AF-A0A447NSW3-F1
#
_cell.length_a   1.000
_cell.length_b   1.000
_cell.length_c   1.000
_cell.angle_alpha   90.00
_cell.angle_beta   90.00
_cell.angle_gamma   90.00
#
_symmetry.space_group_name_H-M   'P 1'
#
loop_
_entity.id
_entity.type
_entity.pdbx_description
1 polymer ?
#
loop_
_entity_poly.entity_id
_entity_poly.type
_entity_poly.pdbx_seq_one_letter_code
_entity_poly.pdbx_strand_id
1 'polypeptide(L)'
;MVMAVRHDADRVCGFQFHPESILTTQGARLLEQTLAWAQQKLEPTNTLQPILEKLYQAQTLTQQESHQLFSAVVRGELKPEQLAAALVSMKIRGEHPNEIAGAATALLENAAPFPRPDYLFADIVGTGGDGSNSINISTASAFVAAACGLKVAKHGNRSVSSKSGSSDLLAAFGINLDMNADKSRQALDELGVCFLFAPKYHTGFRHAMPVRQQLKTRTLFNVLGPLINPAHPPLALIGVYSRNWCCRLRKPYGYWAISARRWYIAAAWMRFRSMRRRLSRSCMTAKLKAINLRRRILA
;
A
#
# COMPACT_ATOMS: atom_id res chain seq x y z
N MET A 1 -12.63 -2.81 53.78
CA MET A 1 -12.25 -1.47 53.30
C MET A 1 -11.45 -1.66 52.02
N VAL A 2 -11.96 -1.22 50.87
CA VAL A 2 -11.19 -1.21 49.61
C VAL A 2 -10.51 0.14 49.53
N MET A 3 -9.17 0.17 49.43
CA MET A 3 -8.42 1.38 49.12
C MET A 3 -8.03 1.35 47.64
N ALA A 4 -8.46 2.37 46.91
CA ALA A 4 -8.02 2.62 45.55
C ALA A 4 -6.98 3.75 45.57
N VAL A 5 -5.82 3.51 44.97
CA VAL A 5 -4.76 4.52 44.83
C VAL A 5 -4.59 4.81 43.35
N ARG A 6 -4.68 6.09 42.98
CA ARG A 6 -4.46 6.57 41.61
C ARG A 6 -3.21 7.45 41.61
N HIS A 7 -2.23 7.09 40.79
CA HIS A 7 -1.07 7.95 40.55
C HIS A 7 -1.34 8.83 39.33
N ASP A 8 -1.42 10.16 39.53
CA ASP A 8 -1.86 11.08 38.47
C ASP A 8 -0.87 11.22 37.31
N ALA A 9 0.42 10.93 37.52
CA ALA A 9 1.45 11.03 36.49
C ALA A 9 1.55 9.79 35.57
N ASP A 10 1.31 8.57 36.10
CA ASP A 10 1.63 7.33 35.38
C ASP A 10 0.40 6.55 34.87
N ARG A 11 -0.82 7.09 35.05
CA ARG A 11 -2.09 6.39 34.74
C ARG A 11 -2.19 4.98 35.38
N VAL A 12 -1.41 4.71 36.41
CA VAL A 12 -1.47 3.46 37.18
C VAL A 12 -2.53 3.61 38.28
N CYS A 13 -3.52 2.73 38.25
CA CYS A 13 -4.51 2.58 39.32
C CYS A 13 -4.26 1.25 40.02
N GLY A 14 -4.00 1.28 41.32
CA GLY A 14 -3.84 0.10 42.16
C GLY A 14 -5.08 -0.11 43.03
N PHE A 15 -5.60 -1.33 43.04
CA PHE A 15 -6.61 -1.75 44.00
C PHE A 15 -5.92 -2.55 45.10
N GLN A 16 -5.96 -2.04 46.33
CA GLN A 16 -5.53 -2.79 47.50
C GLN A 16 -6.75 -3.38 48.19
N PHE A 17 -6.79 -4.71 48.22
CA PHE A 17 -7.73 -5.45 49.04
C PHE A 17 -7.08 -5.75 50.38
N HIS A 18 -7.80 -5.50 51.47
CA HIS A 18 -7.42 -6.01 52.77
C HIS A 18 -7.49 -7.56 52.72
N PRO A 19 -6.52 -8.32 53.28
CA PRO A 19 -6.51 -9.78 53.22
C PRO A 19 -7.84 -10.42 53.66
N GLU A 20 -8.47 -9.85 54.68
CA GLU A 20 -9.75 -10.22 55.27
C GLU A 20 -10.93 -10.05 54.29
N SER A 21 -10.78 -9.27 53.22
CA SER A 21 -11.80 -9.10 52.17
C SER A 21 -11.72 -10.21 51.12
N ILE A 22 -10.52 -10.71 50.81
CA ILE A 22 -10.31 -11.79 49.82
C ILE A 22 -10.57 -13.17 50.44
N LEU A 23 -10.29 -13.34 51.73
CA LEU A 23 -10.45 -14.62 52.45
C LEU A 23 -11.91 -14.93 52.85
N THR A 24 -12.88 -14.14 52.41
CA THR A 24 -14.31 -14.43 52.64
C THR A 24 -14.87 -15.39 51.61
N THR A 25 -16.04 -15.99 51.90
CA THR A 25 -16.79 -16.82 50.94
C THR A 25 -17.17 -16.07 49.66
N GLN A 26 -17.13 -14.74 49.64
CA GLN A 26 -17.41 -13.90 48.46
C GLN A 26 -16.16 -13.23 47.87
N GLY A 27 -14.96 -13.44 48.43
CA GLY A 27 -13.75 -12.72 48.03
C GLY A 27 -13.35 -12.96 46.57
N ALA A 28 -13.50 -14.20 46.07
CA ALA A 28 -13.26 -14.52 44.67
C ALA A 28 -14.22 -13.77 43.72
N ARG A 29 -15.50 -13.68 44.09
CA ARG A 29 -16.52 -12.94 43.34
C ARG A 29 -16.25 -11.44 43.33
N LEU A 30 -15.76 -10.90 44.45
CA LEU A 30 -15.35 -9.50 44.56
C LEU A 30 -14.19 -9.16 43.62
N LEU A 31 -13.17 -10.03 43.54
CA LEU A 31 -12.05 -9.90 42.61
C LEU A 31 -12.51 -9.97 41.14
N GLU A 32 -13.33 -10.95 40.81
CA GLU A 32 -13.89 -11.13 39.45
C GLU A 32 -14.70 -9.90 39.02
N GLN A 33 -15.59 -9.40 39.88
CA GLN A 33 -16.38 -8.20 39.62
C GLN A 33 -15.53 -6.94 39.48
N THR A 34 -14.46 -6.81 40.27
CA THR A 34 -13.53 -5.68 40.17
C THR A 34 -12.74 -5.74 38.86
N LEU A 35 -12.33 -6.93 38.43
CA LEU A 35 -11.65 -7.11 37.16
C LEU A 35 -12.58 -6.80 35.98
N ALA A 36 -13.83 -7.29 36.02
CA ALA A 36 -14.84 -7.00 35.00
C ALA A 36 -15.16 -5.50 34.93
N TRP A 37 -15.30 -4.83 36.09
CA TRP A 37 -15.48 -3.38 36.16
C TRP A 37 -14.25 -2.64 35.61
N ALA A 38 -13.04 -3.06 35.96
CA ALA A 38 -11.80 -2.44 35.48
C ALA A 38 -11.66 -2.61 33.96
N GLN A 39 -12.03 -3.77 33.41
CA GLN A 39 -12.09 -4.00 31.97
C GLN A 39 -13.15 -3.15 31.27
N GLN A 40 -14.30 -2.90 31.89
CA GLN A 40 -15.32 -1.98 31.36
C GLN A 40 -14.88 -0.50 31.44
N LYS A 41 -14.11 -0.13 32.48
CA LYS A 41 -13.61 1.24 32.71
C LYS A 41 -12.29 1.54 32.02
N LEU A 42 -11.56 0.52 31.58
CA LEU A 42 -10.57 0.62 30.51
C LEU A 42 -11.35 0.97 29.23
N GLU A 43 -11.78 2.23 29.14
CA GLU A 43 -12.13 2.85 27.87
C GLU A 43 -11.04 2.43 26.89
N PRO A 44 -11.37 1.79 25.75
CA PRO A 44 -10.37 1.56 24.73
C PRO A 44 -9.79 2.93 24.45
N THR A 45 -8.53 3.14 24.85
CA THR A 45 -7.87 4.43 24.66
C THR A 45 -8.07 4.73 23.20
N ASN A 46 -8.84 5.77 22.88
CA ASN A 46 -9.20 6.06 21.50
C ASN A 46 -7.93 6.54 20.82
N THR A 47 -7.07 5.60 20.42
CA THR A 47 -5.71 5.83 19.92
C THR A 47 -5.74 6.65 18.65
N LEU A 48 -6.86 6.62 17.93
CA LEU A 48 -7.08 7.35 16.69
C LEU A 48 -7.53 8.79 16.91
N GLN A 49 -8.26 9.11 17.99
CA GLN A 49 -8.73 10.48 18.20
C GLN A 49 -7.58 11.49 18.30
N PRO A 50 -6.51 11.28 19.09
CA PRO A 50 -5.36 12.18 19.11
C PRO A 50 -4.71 12.36 17.72
N ILE A 51 -4.67 11.30 16.91
CA ILE A 51 -4.12 11.34 15.56
C ILE A 51 -5.00 12.22 14.66
N LEU A 52 -6.32 12.08 14.74
CA LEU A 52 -7.27 12.91 14.00
C LEU A 52 -7.19 14.38 14.43
N GLU A 53 -7.12 14.67 15.72
CA GLU A 53 -6.96 16.04 16.23
C GLU A 53 -5.68 16.72 15.71
N LYS A 54 -4.56 15.98 15.67
CA LYS A 54 -3.31 16.47 15.05
C LYS A 54 -3.53 16.84 13.58
N LEU A 55 -4.21 15.98 12.81
CA LEU A 55 -4.51 16.27 11.41
C LEU A 55 -5.41 17.51 11.25
N TYR A 56 -6.39 17.70 12.12
CA TYR A 56 -7.29 18.86 12.09
C TYR A 56 -6.55 20.17 12.39
N GLN A 57 -5.50 20.11 13.21
CA GLN A 57 -4.58 21.22 13.48
C GLN A 57 -3.46 21.37 12.43
N ALA A 58 -3.57 20.68 11.29
CA ALA A 58 -2.56 20.65 10.23
C ALA A 58 -1.16 20.16 10.69
N GLN A 59 -1.06 19.37 11.76
CA GLN A 59 0.21 18.82 12.25
C GLN A 59 0.56 17.48 11.61
N THR A 60 1.82 17.30 11.22
CA THR A 60 2.30 16.07 10.54
C THR A 60 2.31 14.88 11.46
N LEU A 61 1.92 13.72 10.94
CA LEU A 61 2.03 12.47 11.67
C LEU A 61 3.44 11.90 11.56
N THR A 62 3.87 11.24 12.62
CA THR A 62 5.00 10.32 12.60
C THR A 62 4.68 9.10 11.72
N GLN A 63 5.70 8.33 11.35
CA GLN A 63 5.50 7.10 10.59
C GLN A 63 4.62 6.09 11.35
N GLN A 64 4.80 5.98 12.67
CA GLN A 64 4.02 5.09 13.52
C GLN A 64 2.55 5.52 13.62
N GLU A 65 2.27 6.80 13.82
CA GLU A 65 0.90 7.32 13.86
C GLU A 65 0.20 7.12 12.51
N SER A 66 0.91 7.37 11.40
CA SER A 66 0.35 7.11 10.08
C SER A 66 0.12 5.61 9.83
N HIS A 67 1.01 4.75 10.32
CA HIS A 67 0.80 3.30 10.26
C HIS A 67 -0.46 2.88 11.02
N GLN A 68 -0.64 3.37 12.25
CA GLN A 68 -1.81 3.10 13.08
C GLN A 68 -3.10 3.56 12.40
N LEU A 69 -3.12 4.79 11.89
CA LEU A 69 -4.27 5.35 11.17
C LEU A 69 -4.65 4.48 9.97
N PHE A 70 -3.70 4.17 9.10
CA PHE A 70 -3.99 3.44 7.87
C PHE A 70 -4.26 1.95 8.11
N SER A 71 -3.73 1.36 9.19
CA SER A 71 -4.10 0.02 9.66
C SER A 71 -5.57 -0.05 10.11
N ALA A 72 -6.05 0.99 10.79
CA ALA A 72 -7.46 1.08 11.16
C ALA A 72 -8.37 1.30 9.93
N VAL A 73 -7.91 2.08 8.94
CA VAL A 73 -8.63 2.28 7.67
C VAL A 73 -8.83 0.98 6.90
N VAL A 74 -7.79 0.16 6.74
CA VAL A 74 -7.90 -1.11 5.99
C VAL A 74 -8.71 -2.17 6.71
N ARG A 75 -8.82 -2.08 8.04
CA ARG A 75 -9.68 -2.94 8.87
C ARG A 75 -11.13 -2.46 8.95
N GLY A 76 -11.44 -1.28 8.41
CA GLY A 76 -12.79 -0.72 8.44
C GLY A 76 -13.21 -0.16 9.80
N GLU A 77 -12.24 0.25 10.62
CA GLU A 77 -12.46 0.74 11.99
C GLU A 77 -12.72 2.26 12.05
N LEU A 78 -12.53 2.99 10.94
CA LEU A 78 -12.84 4.41 10.83
C LEU A 78 -14.22 4.62 10.21
N LYS A 79 -14.95 5.59 10.77
CA LYS A 79 -16.17 6.08 10.12
C LYS A 79 -15.84 6.81 8.81
N PRO A 80 -16.71 6.78 7.79
CA PRO A 80 -16.47 7.45 6.51
C PRO A 80 -16.15 8.94 6.63
N GLU A 81 -16.80 9.63 7.57
CA GLU A 81 -16.62 11.06 7.84
C GLU A 81 -15.22 11.36 8.40
N GLN A 82 -14.74 10.51 9.31
CA GLN A 82 -13.39 10.62 9.88
C GLN A 82 -12.31 10.36 8.82
N LEU A 83 -12.52 9.36 7.97
CA LEU A 83 -11.60 9.09 6.86
C LEU A 83 -11.57 10.25 5.86
N ALA A 84 -12.74 10.80 5.51
CA ALA A 84 -12.83 11.95 4.61
C ALA A 84 -12.07 13.16 5.20
N ALA A 85 -12.30 13.48 6.47
CA ALA A 85 -11.63 14.58 7.16
C ALA A 85 -10.11 14.37 7.20
N ALA A 86 -9.64 13.18 7.59
CA ALA A 86 -8.21 12.85 7.60
C ALA A 86 -7.54 13.03 6.23
N LEU A 87 -8.14 12.48 5.17
CA LEU A 87 -7.59 12.57 3.81
C LEU A 87 -7.56 14.01 3.29
N VAL A 88 -8.60 14.81 3.58
CA VAL A 88 -8.68 16.21 3.17
C VAL A 88 -7.66 17.06 3.95
N SER A 89 -7.54 16.87 5.26
CA SER A 89 -6.54 17.57 6.09
C SER A 89 -5.11 17.30 5.60
N MET A 90 -4.78 16.03 5.35
CA MET A 90 -3.47 15.64 4.80
C MET A 90 -3.22 16.26 3.42
N LYS A 91 -4.24 16.29 2.55
CA LYS A 91 -4.15 16.87 1.20
C LYS A 91 -3.92 18.38 1.22
N ILE A 92 -4.69 19.12 2.04
CA ILE A 92 -4.62 20.59 2.11
C ILE A 92 -3.23 21.03 2.58
N ARG A 93 -2.73 20.40 3.64
CA ARG A 93 -1.37 20.65 4.13
C ARG A 93 -0.29 20.14 3.16
N GLY A 94 -0.58 19.03 2.50
CA GLY A 94 0.36 18.23 1.72
C GLY A 94 0.96 17.11 2.57
N GLU A 95 1.01 15.93 1.97
CA GLU A 95 1.40 14.69 2.64
C GLU A 95 2.92 14.60 2.81
N HIS A 96 3.36 14.23 4.01
CA HIS A 96 4.77 14.15 4.37
C HIS A 96 5.33 12.74 4.08
N PRO A 97 6.62 12.61 3.69
CA PRO A 97 7.31 11.33 3.54
C PRO A 97 6.96 10.24 4.56
N ASN A 98 7.09 10.54 5.85
CA ASN A 98 6.88 9.56 6.93
C ASN A 98 5.44 9.03 6.94
N GLU A 99 4.47 9.85 6.55
CA GLU A 99 3.06 9.45 6.48
C GLU A 99 2.83 8.50 5.30
N ILE A 100 3.43 8.80 4.15
CA ILE A 100 3.39 7.92 2.99
C ILE A 100 4.03 6.56 3.32
N ALA A 101 5.17 6.57 4.02
CA ALA A 101 5.85 5.35 4.46
C ALA A 101 4.98 4.53 5.43
N GLY A 102 4.44 5.15 6.48
CA GLY A 102 3.61 4.48 7.48
C GLY A 102 2.35 3.88 6.86
N ALA A 103 1.70 4.64 5.99
CA ALA A 103 0.54 4.17 5.24
C ALA A 103 0.88 3.00 4.30
N ALA A 104 1.99 3.07 3.56
CA ALA A 104 2.42 1.99 2.68
C ALA A 104 2.75 0.71 3.47
N THR A 105 3.43 0.83 4.61
CA THR A 105 3.71 -0.30 5.51
C THR A 105 2.41 -0.94 6.01
N ALA A 106 1.46 -0.15 6.50
CA ALA A 106 0.17 -0.66 6.97
C ALA A 106 -0.59 -1.42 5.88
N LEU A 107 -0.57 -0.91 4.64
CA LEU A 107 -1.23 -1.55 3.49
C LEU A 107 -0.55 -2.85 3.05
N LEU A 108 0.77 -2.94 3.18
CA LEU A 108 1.54 -4.15 2.87
C LEU A 108 1.33 -5.24 3.92
N GLU A 109 1.33 -4.89 5.20
CA GLU A 109 1.08 -5.83 6.31
C GLU A 109 -0.33 -6.43 6.28
N ASN A 110 -1.30 -5.68 5.75
CA ASN A 110 -2.67 -6.14 5.58
C ASN A 110 -2.95 -6.70 4.17
N ALA A 111 -1.92 -6.85 3.32
CA ALA A 111 -2.07 -7.45 2.00
C ALA A 111 -2.13 -8.98 2.09
N ALA A 112 -2.82 -9.62 1.14
CA ALA A 112 -2.72 -11.05 0.96
C ALA A 112 -1.26 -11.44 0.66
N PRO A 113 -0.76 -12.56 1.18
CA PRO A 113 0.63 -12.94 1.02
C PRO A 113 0.97 -13.31 -0.43
N PHE A 114 2.21 -13.04 -0.81
CA PHE A 114 2.82 -13.53 -2.06
C PHE A 114 4.15 -14.22 -1.73
N PRO A 115 4.43 -15.42 -2.28
CA PRO A 115 5.68 -16.12 -2.03
C PRO A 115 6.84 -15.41 -2.74
N ARG A 116 7.47 -14.47 -2.03
CA ARG A 116 8.57 -13.64 -2.54
C ARG A 116 9.77 -14.49 -2.95
N PRO A 117 10.35 -14.28 -4.15
CA PRO A 117 11.60 -14.93 -4.54
C PRO A 117 12.83 -14.23 -3.94
N ASP A 118 13.93 -14.98 -3.83
CA ASP A 118 15.22 -14.46 -3.33
C ASP A 118 16.08 -13.80 -4.42
N TYR A 119 15.82 -14.11 -5.70
CA TYR A 119 16.55 -13.52 -6.82
C TYR A 119 16.13 -12.05 -7.06
N LEU A 120 16.91 -11.33 -7.88
CA LEU A 120 16.62 -9.94 -8.22
C LEU A 120 15.44 -9.83 -9.20
N PHE A 121 14.44 -9.01 -8.87
CA PHE A 121 13.30 -8.69 -9.72
C PHE A 121 12.85 -7.24 -9.53
N ALA A 122 12.00 -6.77 -10.42
CA ALA A 122 11.54 -5.39 -10.43
C ALA A 122 10.02 -5.25 -10.59
N ASP A 123 9.52 -4.04 -10.32
CA ASP A 123 8.20 -3.57 -10.74
C ASP A 123 8.33 -2.33 -11.64
N ILE A 124 7.40 -2.18 -12.57
CA ILE A 124 7.29 -1.02 -13.45
C ILE A 124 5.84 -0.54 -13.37
N VAL A 125 5.62 0.53 -12.62
CA VAL A 125 4.28 0.97 -12.22
C VAL A 125 4.21 2.50 -12.17
N GLY A 126 3.02 3.07 -12.16
CA GLY A 126 2.84 4.50 -12.02
C GLY A 126 1.65 4.83 -11.13
N THR A 127 1.64 6.04 -10.59
CA THR A 127 0.50 6.53 -9.78
C THR A 127 -0.79 6.70 -10.59
N GLY A 128 -0.65 6.80 -11.92
CA GLY A 128 -1.78 7.04 -12.82
C GLY A 128 -2.39 8.43 -12.64
N GLY A 129 -3.49 8.70 -13.34
CA GLY A 129 -4.23 9.96 -13.19
C GLY A 129 -3.52 11.20 -13.73
N ASP A 130 -2.53 11.05 -14.60
CA ASP A 130 -1.84 12.15 -15.30
C ASP A 130 -2.70 12.83 -16.37
N GLY A 131 -3.88 12.27 -16.67
CA GLY A 131 -4.81 12.80 -17.67
C GLY A 131 -4.34 12.64 -19.12
N SER A 132 -3.23 11.92 -19.35
CA SER A 132 -2.57 11.87 -20.67
C SER A 132 -3.26 10.94 -21.67
N ASN A 133 -4.20 10.09 -21.22
CA ASN A 133 -4.82 9.03 -22.01
C ASN A 133 -3.80 8.22 -22.84
N SER A 134 -2.60 8.06 -22.30
CA SER A 134 -1.53 7.32 -22.96
C SER A 134 -1.84 5.82 -23.00
N ILE A 135 -1.18 5.14 -23.94
CA ILE A 135 -1.18 3.67 -23.97
C ILE A 135 -0.62 3.12 -22.65
N ASN A 136 -0.87 1.85 -22.34
CA ASN A 136 -0.34 1.17 -21.16
C ASN A 136 1.19 0.92 -21.25
N ILE A 137 1.98 2.01 -21.25
CA ILE A 137 3.45 2.00 -21.43
C ILE A 137 4.10 1.10 -20.38
N SER A 138 3.70 1.22 -19.11
CA SER A 138 4.29 0.41 -18.03
C SER A 138 4.04 -1.08 -18.21
N THR A 139 2.88 -1.46 -18.76
CA THR A 139 2.56 -2.86 -19.10
C THR A 139 3.43 -3.35 -20.24
N ALA A 140 3.50 -2.60 -21.35
CA ALA A 140 4.35 -2.98 -22.47
C ALA A 140 5.83 -3.10 -22.07
N SER A 141 6.34 -2.15 -21.28
CA SER A 141 7.72 -2.18 -20.78
C SER A 141 8.01 -3.38 -19.88
N ALA A 142 7.04 -3.86 -19.10
CA ALA A 142 7.21 -5.07 -18.28
C ALA A 142 7.46 -6.31 -19.13
N PHE A 143 6.70 -6.52 -20.21
CA PHE A 143 6.92 -7.65 -21.12
C PHE A 143 8.22 -7.52 -21.91
N VAL A 144 8.58 -6.31 -22.35
CA VAL A 144 9.86 -6.08 -23.04
C VAL A 144 11.04 -6.36 -22.11
N ALA A 145 10.99 -5.90 -20.86
CA ALA A 145 12.03 -6.16 -19.86
C ALA A 145 12.17 -7.67 -19.58
N ALA A 146 11.05 -8.38 -19.45
CA ALA A 146 11.05 -9.84 -19.28
C ALA A 146 11.62 -10.59 -20.49
N ALA A 147 11.28 -10.18 -21.71
CA ALA A 147 11.86 -10.74 -22.93
C ALA A 147 13.39 -10.51 -23.04
N CYS A 148 13.90 -9.46 -22.40
CA CYS A 148 15.33 -9.16 -22.28
C CYS A 148 16.00 -9.87 -21.09
N GLY A 149 15.28 -10.67 -20.31
CA GLY A 149 15.82 -11.50 -19.21
C GLY A 149 15.67 -10.91 -17.81
N LEU A 150 15.02 -9.75 -17.63
CA LEU A 150 14.75 -9.20 -16.30
C LEU A 150 13.48 -9.80 -15.70
N LYS A 151 13.51 -10.16 -14.42
CA LYS A 151 12.32 -10.65 -13.70
C LYS A 151 11.42 -9.47 -13.31
N VAL A 152 10.14 -9.49 -13.69
CA VAL A 152 9.19 -8.39 -13.44
C VAL A 152 7.91 -8.88 -12.77
N ALA A 153 7.73 -8.51 -11.50
CA ALA A 153 6.49 -8.72 -10.76
C ALA A 153 5.65 -7.43 -10.81
N LYS A 154 4.86 -7.27 -11.87
CA LYS A 154 4.15 -6.01 -12.12
C LYS A 154 2.91 -5.89 -11.23
N HIS A 155 2.86 -4.85 -10.40
CA HIS A 155 1.63 -4.49 -9.69
C HIS A 155 0.74 -3.60 -10.56
N GLY A 156 -0.57 -3.85 -10.55
CA GLY A 156 -1.50 -3.05 -11.35
C GLY A 156 -2.95 -3.15 -10.92
N ASN A 157 -3.74 -2.19 -11.38
CA ASN A 157 -5.16 -2.09 -11.08
C ASN A 157 -5.98 -1.86 -12.37
N ARG A 158 -7.31 -1.85 -12.25
CA ARG A 158 -8.23 -1.33 -13.28
C ARG A 158 -8.10 0.19 -13.35
N SER A 159 -8.44 0.77 -14.50
CA SER A 159 -8.35 2.22 -14.63
C SER A 159 -9.35 2.93 -13.72
N VAL A 160 -8.92 4.05 -13.14
CA VAL A 160 -9.77 5.00 -12.41
C VAL A 160 -9.98 6.31 -13.18
N SER A 161 -9.29 6.54 -14.31
CA SER A 161 -9.29 7.84 -15.01
C SER A 161 -8.95 7.80 -16.51
N SER A 162 -8.51 6.67 -17.06
CA SER A 162 -8.18 6.49 -18.48
C SER A 162 -9.19 5.54 -19.16
N LYS A 163 -9.22 5.55 -20.49
CA LYS A 163 -10.09 4.66 -21.28
C LYS A 163 -9.79 3.16 -21.09
N SER A 164 -8.58 2.80 -20.64
CA SER A 164 -8.18 1.41 -20.36
C SER A 164 -7.05 1.36 -19.35
N GLY A 165 -7.15 0.50 -18.33
CA GLY A 165 -6.12 0.25 -17.33
C GLY A 165 -5.18 -0.89 -17.72
N SER A 166 -4.17 -1.11 -16.89
CA SER A 166 -3.20 -2.19 -17.10
C SER A 166 -3.86 -3.57 -17.08
N SER A 167 -4.78 -3.79 -16.14
CA SER A 167 -5.52 -5.05 -16.02
C SER A 167 -6.52 -5.25 -17.16
N ASP A 168 -7.21 -4.19 -17.61
CA ASP A 168 -8.16 -4.25 -18.73
C ASP A 168 -7.47 -4.71 -20.03
N LEU A 169 -6.25 -4.21 -20.30
CA LEU A 169 -5.44 -4.64 -21.44
C LEU A 169 -5.06 -6.13 -21.33
N LEU A 170 -4.65 -6.58 -20.14
CA LEU A 170 -4.21 -7.96 -19.95
C LEU A 170 -5.39 -8.93 -20.05
N ALA A 171 -6.56 -8.56 -19.52
CA ALA A 171 -7.79 -9.32 -19.68
C ALA A 171 -8.19 -9.43 -21.16
N ALA A 172 -8.06 -8.35 -21.94
CA ALA A 172 -8.31 -8.39 -23.39
C ALA A 172 -7.33 -9.31 -24.15
N PHE A 173 -6.13 -9.56 -23.61
CA PHE A 173 -5.19 -10.57 -24.12
C PHE A 173 -5.43 -11.98 -23.60
N GLY A 174 -6.51 -12.21 -22.84
CA GLY A 174 -6.87 -13.52 -22.29
C GLY A 174 -6.07 -13.91 -21.05
N ILE A 175 -5.34 -12.98 -20.43
CA ILE A 175 -4.60 -13.26 -19.20
C ILE A 175 -5.59 -13.32 -18.03
N ASN A 176 -5.56 -14.44 -17.31
CA ASN A 176 -6.37 -14.62 -16.12
C ASN A 176 -5.86 -13.73 -14.97
N LEU A 177 -6.61 -12.66 -14.67
CA LEU A 177 -6.30 -11.73 -13.57
C LEU A 177 -6.55 -12.33 -12.18
N ASP A 178 -7.36 -13.38 -12.09
CA ASP A 178 -7.71 -14.06 -10.84
C ASP A 178 -6.75 -15.21 -10.51
N MET A 179 -5.59 -15.28 -11.18
CA MET A 179 -4.54 -16.24 -10.91
C MET A 179 -4.06 -16.17 -9.45
N ASN A 180 -3.95 -17.31 -8.76
CA ASN A 180 -3.49 -17.35 -7.35
C ASN A 180 -2.00 -16.96 -7.23
N ALA A 181 -1.56 -16.73 -5.99
CA ALA A 181 -0.21 -16.25 -5.73
C ALA A 181 0.87 -17.24 -6.20
N ASP A 182 0.66 -18.54 -6.00
CA ASP A 182 1.61 -19.58 -6.40
C ASP A 182 1.78 -19.68 -7.91
N LYS A 183 0.68 -19.65 -8.68
CA LYS A 183 0.75 -19.62 -10.15
C LYS A 183 1.38 -18.33 -10.66
N SER A 184 1.10 -17.20 -10.00
CA SER A 184 1.74 -15.92 -10.34
C SER A 184 3.25 -15.96 -10.05
N ARG A 185 3.66 -16.64 -8.98
CA ARG A 185 5.08 -16.89 -8.67
C ARG A 185 5.72 -17.84 -9.69
N GLN A 186 5.06 -18.92 -10.06
CA GLN A 186 5.52 -19.83 -11.10
C GLN A 186 5.71 -19.11 -12.44
N ALA A 187 4.77 -18.25 -12.84
CA ALA A 187 4.90 -17.43 -14.04
C ALA A 187 6.11 -16.48 -13.98
N LEU A 188 6.41 -15.91 -12.81
CA LEU A 188 7.61 -15.09 -12.62
C LEU A 188 8.89 -15.93 -12.77
N ASP A 189 8.91 -17.13 -12.20
CA ASP A 189 10.05 -18.06 -12.25
C ASP A 189 10.30 -18.55 -13.69
N GLU A 190 9.26 -18.96 -14.41
CA GLU A 190 9.36 -19.58 -15.73
C GLU A 190 9.36 -18.58 -16.90
N LEU A 191 8.45 -17.61 -16.87
CA LEU A 191 8.25 -16.66 -17.98
C LEU A 191 9.01 -15.35 -17.76
N GLY A 192 9.46 -15.08 -16.53
CA GLY A 192 10.13 -13.84 -16.17
C GLY A 192 9.19 -12.66 -15.91
N VAL A 193 7.87 -12.86 -16.02
CA VAL A 193 6.88 -11.83 -15.76
C VAL A 193 5.63 -12.41 -15.10
N CYS A 194 5.12 -11.69 -14.11
CA CYS A 194 3.78 -11.94 -13.57
C CYS A 194 3.05 -10.61 -13.34
N PHE A 195 1.72 -10.68 -13.24
CA PHE A 195 0.87 -9.55 -12.95
C PHE A 195 0.14 -9.76 -11.63
N LEU A 196 0.31 -8.82 -10.70
CA LEU A 196 -0.30 -8.86 -9.39
C LEU A 196 -1.47 -7.87 -9.40
N PHE A 197 -2.69 -8.39 -9.37
CA PHE A 197 -3.91 -7.59 -9.49
C PHE A 197 -4.30 -6.99 -8.13
N ALA A 198 -4.21 -5.67 -8.00
CA ALA A 198 -4.33 -4.97 -6.71
C ALA A 198 -5.58 -5.33 -5.89
N PRO A 199 -6.81 -5.41 -6.47
CA PRO A 199 -8.00 -5.77 -5.70
C PRO A 199 -7.96 -7.16 -5.05
N LYS A 200 -7.15 -8.08 -5.60
CA LYS A 200 -6.96 -9.42 -5.05
C LYS A 200 -6.08 -9.41 -3.79
N TYR A 201 -5.07 -8.55 -3.78
CA TYR A 201 -4.09 -8.48 -2.70
C TYR A 201 -4.48 -7.49 -1.60
N HIS A 202 -5.19 -6.41 -1.93
CA HIS A 202 -5.48 -5.33 -0.99
C HIS A 202 -6.99 -5.19 -0.73
N THR A 203 -7.61 -6.26 -0.22
CA THR A 203 -9.07 -6.30 0.03
C THR A 203 -9.55 -5.19 0.98
N GLY A 204 -8.71 -4.78 1.94
CA GLY A 204 -8.98 -3.68 2.87
C GLY A 204 -9.23 -2.32 2.20
N PHE A 205 -8.80 -2.13 0.94
CA PHE A 205 -9.10 -0.90 0.19
C PHE A 205 -10.60 -0.68 -0.01
N ARG A 206 -11.43 -1.74 0.07
CA ARG A 206 -12.90 -1.63 -0.04
C ARG A 206 -13.49 -0.64 0.97
N HIS A 207 -12.90 -0.54 2.16
CA HIS A 207 -13.37 0.36 3.22
C HIS A 207 -13.12 1.84 2.87
N ALA A 208 -12.08 2.13 2.09
CA ALA A 208 -11.78 3.48 1.62
C ALA A 208 -12.46 3.84 0.29
N MET A 209 -13.00 2.87 -0.46
CA MET A 209 -13.58 3.11 -1.79
C MET A 209 -14.76 4.10 -1.79
N PRO A 210 -15.78 3.97 -0.91
CA PRO A 210 -16.92 4.88 -0.91
C PRO A 210 -16.50 6.35 -0.72
N VAL A 211 -15.62 6.59 0.27
CA VAL A 211 -15.09 7.94 0.56
C VAL A 211 -14.30 8.48 -0.63
N ARG A 212 -13.44 7.67 -1.24
CA ARG A 212 -12.65 8.09 -2.41
C ARG A 212 -13.53 8.44 -3.62
N GLN A 213 -14.60 7.68 -3.85
CA GLN A 213 -15.54 7.92 -4.94
C GLN A 213 -16.37 9.19 -4.71
N GLN A 214 -16.74 9.49 -3.46
CA GLN A 214 -17.49 10.69 -3.09
C GLN A 214 -16.62 11.96 -3.14
N LEU A 215 -15.39 11.89 -2.62
CA LEU A 215 -14.47 13.03 -2.59
C LEU A 215 -14.07 13.51 -4.00
N LYS A 216 -14.04 12.62 -4.99
CA LYS A 216 -13.67 12.90 -6.41
C LYS A 216 -12.40 13.74 -6.59
N THR A 217 -11.47 13.65 -5.64
CA THR A 217 -10.19 14.36 -5.67
C THR A 217 -9.04 13.44 -5.32
N ARG A 218 -7.83 13.81 -5.73
CA ARG A 218 -6.62 13.05 -5.44
C ARG A 218 -6.28 13.16 -3.95
N THR A 219 -5.90 12.04 -3.34
CA THR A 219 -5.49 11.93 -1.93
C THR A 219 -4.20 11.11 -1.83
N LEU A 220 -3.70 10.89 -0.62
CA LEU A 220 -2.58 9.98 -0.35
C LEU A 220 -2.74 8.62 -1.05
N PHE A 221 -3.95 8.07 -1.16
CA PHE A 221 -4.19 6.79 -1.84
C PHE A 221 -3.77 6.77 -3.31
N ASN A 222 -3.72 7.92 -4.00
CA ASN A 222 -3.27 8.00 -5.38
C ASN A 222 -1.75 7.78 -5.52
N VAL A 223 -0.97 7.96 -4.46
CA VAL A 223 0.48 7.74 -4.49
C VAL A 223 0.90 6.41 -3.89
N LEU A 224 0.01 5.75 -3.13
CA LEU A 224 0.31 4.48 -2.46
C LEU A 224 0.37 3.27 -3.40
N GLY A 225 -0.40 3.26 -4.49
CA GLY A 225 -0.49 2.08 -5.39
C GLY A 225 0.87 1.51 -5.84
N PRO A 226 1.80 2.35 -6.33
CA PRO A 226 3.18 1.93 -6.66
C PRO A 226 4.04 1.41 -5.50
N LEU A 227 3.65 1.70 -4.26
CA LEU A 227 4.45 1.47 -3.06
C LEU A 227 4.10 0.17 -2.35
N ILE A 228 2.94 -0.41 -2.68
CA ILE A 228 2.33 -1.53 -1.96
C ILE A 228 2.35 -2.82 -2.76
N ASN A 229 3.35 -3.02 -3.64
CA ASN A 229 3.46 -4.28 -4.37
C ASN A 229 3.66 -5.45 -3.39
N PRO A 230 2.76 -6.45 -3.34
CA PRO A 230 2.77 -7.51 -2.34
C PRO A 230 3.95 -8.48 -2.50
N ALA A 231 4.65 -8.46 -3.64
CA ALA A 231 5.88 -9.22 -3.82
C ALA A 231 7.11 -8.55 -3.17
N HIS A 232 7.01 -7.29 -2.72
CA HIS A 232 8.14 -6.52 -2.16
C HIS A 232 9.38 -6.49 -3.08
N PRO A 233 9.25 -5.98 -4.32
CA PRO A 233 10.34 -5.96 -5.27
C PRO A 233 11.52 -5.10 -4.79
N PRO A 234 12.77 -5.60 -4.88
CA PRO A 234 13.96 -4.83 -4.52
C PRO A 234 14.27 -3.72 -5.52
N LEU A 235 13.68 -3.74 -6.72
CA LEU A 235 13.80 -2.67 -7.70
C LEU A 235 12.42 -2.20 -8.12
N ALA A 236 12.25 -0.90 -8.34
CA ALA A 236 11.05 -0.43 -9.02
C ALA A 236 11.35 0.81 -9.85
N LEU A 237 10.67 0.87 -10.99
CA LEU A 237 10.52 2.06 -11.81
C LEU A 237 9.13 2.65 -11.57
N ILE A 238 9.08 3.79 -10.89
CA ILE A 238 7.82 4.43 -10.50
C ILE A 238 7.60 5.71 -11.29
N GLY A 239 6.53 5.72 -12.09
CA GLY A 239 6.01 6.92 -12.74
C GLY A 239 5.16 7.76 -11.80
N VAL A 240 5.44 9.06 -11.70
CA VAL A 240 4.63 10.01 -10.91
C VAL A 240 3.99 11.08 -11.79
N TYR A 241 2.74 11.46 -11.46
CA TYR A 241 1.97 12.44 -12.21
C TYR A 241 2.44 13.90 -12.02
N SER A 242 3.28 14.19 -11.02
CA SER A 242 3.79 15.55 -10.76
C SER A 242 5.21 15.51 -10.22
N ARG A 243 6.00 16.51 -10.60
CA ARG A 243 7.42 16.64 -10.23
C ARG A 243 7.62 16.76 -8.72
N ASN A 244 6.69 17.39 -8.00
CA ASN A 244 6.78 17.53 -6.54
C ASN A 244 6.76 16.17 -5.83
N TRP A 245 6.08 15.16 -6.39
CA TRP A 245 6.06 13.81 -5.86
C TRP A 245 7.37 13.07 -6.06
N CYS A 246 8.15 13.42 -7.08
CA CYS A 246 9.46 12.82 -7.31
C CYS A 246 10.40 13.08 -6.11
N CYS A 247 10.38 14.30 -5.58
CA CYS A 247 11.17 14.67 -4.39
C CYS A 247 10.58 14.05 -3.11
N ARG A 248 9.25 14.05 -2.96
CA ARG A 248 8.56 13.52 -1.77
C ARG A 248 8.69 12.01 -1.64
N LEU A 249 8.67 11.25 -2.72
CA LEU A 249 8.88 9.80 -2.69
C LEU A 249 10.36 9.40 -2.55
N ARG A 250 11.31 10.33 -2.74
CA ARG A 250 12.74 10.04 -2.54
C ARG A 250 13.12 9.94 -1.06
N LYS A 251 12.54 10.79 -0.20
CA LYS A 251 12.89 10.91 1.23
C LYS A 251 12.46 9.74 2.14
N PRO A 252 11.24 9.18 2.05
CA PRO A 252 10.78 8.15 3.00
C PRO A 252 11.48 6.81 2.80
N TYR A 253 12.08 6.58 1.63
CA TYR A 253 12.78 5.34 1.32
C TYR A 253 14.27 5.39 1.67
N GLY A 254 14.78 6.50 2.22
CA GLY A 254 16.17 6.62 2.68
C GLY A 254 16.57 5.62 3.78
N TYR A 255 15.61 5.07 4.54
CA TYR A 255 15.84 4.04 5.56
C TYR A 255 15.66 2.59 5.05
N TRP A 256 15.06 2.39 3.86
CA TRP A 256 15.05 1.11 3.14
C TRP A 256 16.18 1.04 2.07
N ALA A 257 17.01 2.08 1.99
CA ALA A 257 17.97 2.32 0.91
C ALA A 257 19.37 1.71 1.12
N ILE A 258 19.50 0.62 1.90
CA ILE A 258 20.73 -0.20 1.90
C ILE A 258 20.60 -1.40 0.95
N SER A 259 19.41 -1.72 0.42
CA SER A 259 19.24 -2.90 -0.47
C SER A 259 18.57 -2.69 -1.84
N ALA A 260 17.96 -1.53 -2.12
CA ALA A 260 17.06 -1.40 -3.28
C ALA A 260 17.29 -0.11 -4.09
N ARG A 261 17.93 -0.21 -5.27
CA ARG A 261 18.06 0.92 -6.23
C ARG A 261 16.70 1.20 -6.90
N ARG A 262 15.90 2.11 -6.34
CA ARG A 262 14.58 2.50 -6.88
C ARG A 262 14.70 3.78 -7.73
N TRP A 263 14.19 3.76 -8.96
CA TRP A 263 14.23 4.91 -9.87
C TRP A 263 12.85 5.56 -9.95
N TYR A 264 12.79 6.87 -9.68
CA TYR A 264 11.57 7.67 -9.83
C TYR A 264 11.68 8.49 -11.11
N ILE A 265 10.70 8.35 -12.01
CA ILE A 265 10.60 9.18 -13.22
C ILE A 265 9.34 10.04 -13.10
N ALA A 266 9.54 11.35 -12.99
CA ALA A 266 8.47 12.30 -13.26
C ALA A 266 8.32 12.43 -14.78
N ALA A 267 7.12 12.19 -15.30
CA ALA A 267 6.82 12.43 -16.70
C ALA A 267 6.73 13.94 -16.95
N ALA A 268 7.88 14.60 -17.12
CA ALA A 268 7.98 15.77 -17.99
C ALA A 268 8.34 15.21 -19.36
N TRP A 269 7.47 15.42 -20.35
CA TRP A 269 7.64 14.99 -21.74
C TRP A 269 8.97 15.51 -22.31
N MET A 270 10.08 14.80 -22.10
CA MET A 270 11.29 15.00 -22.88
C MET A 270 11.10 14.32 -24.24
N ARG A 271 10.61 15.12 -25.20
CA ARG A 271 10.72 14.94 -26.67
C ARG A 271 11.05 13.51 -27.12
N PHE A 272 10.00 12.71 -27.36
CA PHE A 272 10.04 11.40 -28.04
C PHE A 272 10.60 11.41 -29.49
N ARG A 273 11.15 12.55 -29.96
CA ARG A 273 11.63 12.74 -31.35
C ARG A 273 13.03 12.17 -31.59
N SER A 274 13.89 12.02 -30.58
CA SER A 274 15.30 11.62 -30.80
C SER A 274 15.56 10.10 -30.82
N MET A 275 14.63 9.28 -30.31
CA MET A 275 14.87 7.84 -30.11
C MET A 275 14.51 6.96 -31.33
N ARG A 276 13.91 7.54 -32.38
CA ARG A 276 13.48 6.82 -33.59
C ARG A 276 14.62 6.25 -34.45
N ARG A 277 15.87 6.72 -34.28
CA ARG A 277 16.99 6.35 -35.15
C ARG A 277 17.83 5.14 -34.69
N ARG A 278 17.67 4.62 -33.47
CA ARG A 278 18.55 3.55 -32.93
C ARG A 278 17.92 2.17 -32.74
N LEU A 279 16.61 2.02 -32.88
CA LEU A 279 15.89 0.76 -32.57
C LEU A 279 15.73 -0.21 -33.76
N SER A 280 16.27 0.09 -34.95
CA SER A 280 15.99 -0.71 -36.15
C SER A 280 16.76 -2.03 -36.27
N ARG A 281 17.84 -2.26 -35.49
CA ARG A 281 18.69 -3.46 -35.64
C ARG A 281 18.48 -4.55 -34.57
N SER A 282 18.13 -4.19 -33.34
CA SER A 282 17.97 -5.18 -32.24
C SER A 282 16.56 -5.83 -32.17
N CYS A 283 15.61 -5.39 -33.01
CA CYS A 283 14.20 -5.80 -32.93
C CYS A 283 13.91 -7.14 -33.66
N MET A 284 14.79 -7.59 -34.57
CA MET A 284 14.58 -8.83 -35.34
C MET A 284 14.75 -10.10 -34.52
N THR A 285 15.66 -10.13 -33.55
CA THR A 285 15.87 -11.29 -32.66
C THR A 285 14.79 -11.41 -31.58
N ALA A 286 14.18 -10.29 -31.16
CA ALA A 286 13.04 -10.28 -30.23
C ALA A 286 11.74 -10.84 -30.85
N LYS A 287 11.56 -10.69 -32.17
CA LYS A 287 10.40 -11.21 -32.92
C LYS A 287 10.28 -12.74 -32.85
N LEU A 288 11.40 -13.47 -32.93
CA LEU A 288 11.40 -14.94 -32.89
C LEU A 288 11.07 -15.51 -31.50
N LYS A 289 11.47 -14.82 -30.41
CA LYS A 289 11.11 -15.23 -29.04
C LYS A 289 9.67 -14.89 -28.67
N ALA A 290 9.13 -13.76 -29.14
CA ALA A 290 7.73 -13.38 -28.91
C ALA A 290 6.72 -14.34 -29.59
N ILE A 291 7.09 -14.93 -30.73
CA ILE A 291 6.27 -15.93 -31.43
C ILE A 291 6.19 -17.24 -30.63
N ASN A 292 7.26 -17.66 -29.93
CA ASN A 292 7.24 -18.82 -29.05
C ASN A 292 6.48 -18.56 -27.74
N LEU A 293 6.46 -17.32 -27.23
CA LEU A 293 5.66 -16.94 -26.06
C LEU A 293 4.15 -17.04 -26.38
N ARG A 294 3.73 -16.71 -27.62
CA ARG A 294 2.34 -16.82 -28.07
C ARG A 294 1.82 -18.26 -28.08
N ARG A 295 2.69 -19.25 -28.34
CA ARG A 295 2.33 -20.69 -28.33
C ARG A 295 2.24 -21.30 -26.92
N ARG A 296 2.90 -20.70 -25.91
CA ARG A 296 2.92 -21.21 -24.53
C ARG A 296 1.93 -20.52 -23.58
N ILE A 297 1.42 -19.34 -23.93
CA ILE A 297 0.39 -18.63 -23.15
C ILE A 297 -1.04 -19.06 -23.53
N LEU A 298 -1.22 -19.64 -24.72
CA LEU A 298 -2.54 -20.06 -25.25
C LEU A 298 -2.83 -21.56 -25.09
N ALA A 299 -1.96 -22.32 -24.41
CA ALA A 299 -2.15 -23.72 -24.03
C ALA A 299 -2.10 -23.83 -22.51
#